data_AF-A0A2S9G352-F1
#
_entry.id   AF-A0A2S9G352-F1
#
_cell.length_a   1.000
_cell.length_b   1.000
_cell.length_c   1.000
_cell.angle_alpha   90.00
_cell.angle_beta   90.00
_cell.angle_gamma   90.00
#
_symmetry.space_group_name_H-M   'P 1'
#
loop_
_entity.id
_entity.type
_entity.pdbx_description
1 polymer ?
#
loop_
_entity_poly.entity_id
_entity_poly.type
_entity_poly.pdbx_seq_one_letter_code
_entity_poly.pdbx_strand_id
1 'polypeptide(L)'
;DAPGVEIQGIRTVDGDRTNIVYYSDVRVDDRYRLGEVNGGWTVVREPLNAEHGDVDAADDGLADVSIMMHQAMFMASAVDKAAEK
;
A
#
# COMPACT_ATOMS: atom_id res chain seq x y z
N ASP A 1 12.56 19.58 -10.65
CA ASP A 1 13.33 19.80 -9.41
C ASP A 1 12.93 21.08 -8.72
N ALA A 2 12.64 20.96 -7.42
CA ALA A 2 12.45 22.11 -6.54
C ALA A 2 13.77 22.38 -5.80
N PRO A 3 14.16 23.65 -5.62
CA PRO A 3 15.30 23.99 -4.77
C PRO A 3 15.15 23.36 -3.37
N GLY A 4 16.25 22.85 -2.81
CA GLY A 4 16.26 22.23 -1.48
C GLY A 4 15.92 20.74 -1.44
N VAL A 5 15.58 20.11 -2.58
CA VAL A 5 15.41 18.65 -2.69
C VAL A 5 16.73 18.01 -3.09
N GLU A 6 17.25 17.09 -2.28
CA GLU A 6 18.42 16.26 -2.59
C GLU A 6 18.01 14.79 -2.63
N ILE A 7 18.41 14.07 -3.68
CA ILE A 7 18.08 12.65 -3.88
C ILE A 7 19.38 11.84 -3.88
N GLN A 8 19.53 10.95 -2.90
CA GLN A 8 20.65 10.02 -2.80
C GLN A 8 20.18 8.60 -3.13
N GLY A 9 20.69 8.05 -4.24
CA GLY A 9 20.37 6.68 -4.65
C GLY A 9 21.13 5.63 -3.85
N ILE A 10 20.42 4.58 -3.45
CA ILE A 10 20.96 3.37 -2.80
C ILE A 10 20.65 2.18 -3.70
N ARG A 11 21.68 1.38 -3.97
CA ARG A 11 21.54 0.14 -4.73
C ARG A 11 21.24 -1.01 -3.78
N THR A 12 20.14 -1.73 -4.03
CA THR A 12 19.78 -2.92 -3.27
C THR A 12 20.52 -4.14 -3.81
N VAL A 13 20.56 -5.22 -3.02
CA VAL A 13 21.21 -6.48 -3.39
C VAL A 13 20.57 -7.08 -4.65
N ASP A 14 19.26 -6.97 -4.78
CA ASP A 14 18.48 -7.51 -5.90
C ASP A 14 18.59 -6.66 -7.19
N GLY A 15 19.39 -5.58 -7.16
CA GLY A 15 19.64 -4.74 -8.32
C GLY A 15 18.64 -3.60 -8.51
N ASP A 16 17.75 -3.36 -7.56
CA ASP A 16 16.86 -2.20 -7.56
C ASP A 16 17.55 -0.95 -7.00
N ARG A 17 16.91 0.20 -7.21
CA ARG A 17 17.31 1.47 -6.61
C ARG A 17 16.22 1.93 -5.65
N THR A 18 16.59 2.11 -4.40
CA THR A 18 15.83 2.94 -3.46
C THR A 18 16.53 4.29 -3.29
N ASN A 19 15.87 5.27 -2.67
CA ASN A 19 16.47 6.58 -2.44
C ASN A 19 16.28 7.01 -0.99
N ILE A 20 17.25 7.76 -0.48
CA ILE A 20 17.03 8.69 0.63
C ILE A 20 16.82 10.06 -0.01
N VAL A 21 15.73 10.74 0.37
CA VAL A 21 15.40 12.08 -0.13
C VAL A 21 15.43 13.05 1.03
N TYR A 22 16.23 14.11 0.91
CA TYR A 22 16.32 15.19 1.89
C TYR A 22 15.58 16.42 1.39
N TYR A 23 14.84 17.06 2.30
CA TYR A 23 14.11 18.29 2.05
C TYR A 23 14.69 19.40 2.95
N SER A 24 15.27 20.44 2.35
CA SER A 24 15.87 21.59 3.04
C SER A 24 15.17 22.90 2.66
N ASP A 25 14.37 23.45 3.57
CA ASP A 25 13.52 24.64 3.36
C ASP A 25 12.63 24.56 2.09
N VAL A 26 12.19 23.35 1.74
CA VAL A 26 11.30 23.13 0.60
C VAL A 26 9.91 23.65 0.95
N ARG A 27 9.41 24.63 0.18
CA ARG A 27 8.05 25.14 0.28
C ARG A 27 7.20 24.61 -0.87
N VAL A 28 6.03 24.07 -0.53
CA VAL A 28 5.04 23.56 -1.48
C VAL A 28 3.76 24.36 -1.29
N ASP A 29 3.16 24.81 -2.41
CA ASP A 29 1.91 25.55 -2.37
C ASP A 29 0.75 24.68 -1.86
N ASP A 30 -0.18 25.30 -1.14
CA ASP A 30 -1.28 24.57 -0.49
C ASP A 30 -2.22 23.86 -1.45
N ARG A 31 -2.26 24.31 -2.73
CA ARG A 31 -3.03 23.65 -3.79
C ARG A 31 -2.60 22.19 -4.03
N TYR A 32 -1.43 21.80 -3.55
CA TYR A 32 -0.90 20.44 -3.65
C TYR A 32 -1.08 19.62 -2.36
N ARG A 33 -1.74 20.16 -1.33
CA ARG A 33 -2.08 19.37 -0.14
C ARG A 33 -3.06 18.27 -0.52
N LEU A 34 -2.75 17.05 -0.11
CA LEU A 34 -3.67 15.93 -0.18
C LEU A 34 -4.44 15.84 1.14
N GLY A 35 -5.77 15.90 1.06
CA GLY A 35 -6.66 15.87 2.23
C GLY A 35 -6.65 17.16 3.05
N GLU A 36 -7.29 17.09 4.22
CA GLU A 36 -7.41 18.22 5.16
C GLU A 36 -6.13 18.48 5.95
N VAL A 37 -6.00 19.68 6.53
CA VAL A 37 -4.93 20.00 7.49
C VAL A 37 -4.95 18.98 8.62
N ASN A 38 -3.79 18.39 8.94
CA ASN A 38 -3.62 17.31 9.92
C ASN A 38 -4.33 15.98 9.58
N GLY A 39 -4.86 15.81 8.36
CA GLY A 39 -5.51 14.59 7.88
C GLY A 39 -4.57 13.55 7.25
N GLY A 40 -3.25 13.72 7.37
CA GLY A 40 -2.26 12.94 6.62
C GLY A 40 -2.33 11.43 6.84
N TRP A 41 -2.73 10.98 8.04
CA TRP A 41 -2.88 9.55 8.32
C TRP A 41 -4.00 8.91 7.49
N THR A 42 -5.12 9.61 7.32
CA THR A 42 -6.24 9.14 6.50
C THR A 42 -5.82 8.98 5.04
N VAL A 43 -4.96 9.89 4.54
CA VAL A 43 -4.46 9.86 3.16
C VAL A 43 -3.51 8.69 2.93
N VAL A 44 -2.56 8.43 3.85
CA VAL A 44 -1.53 7.39 3.65
C VAL A 44 -2.03 5.98 3.96
N ARG A 45 -3.14 5.83 4.70
CA ARG A 45 -3.62 4.52 5.13
C ARG A 45 -4.07 3.64 3.97
N GLU A 46 -4.77 4.18 2.97
CA GLU A 46 -5.28 3.37 1.87
C GLU A 46 -4.17 2.77 1.00
N PRO A 47 -3.14 3.53 0.56
CA PRO A 47 -1.99 2.96 -0.14
C PRO A 47 -1.24 1.92 0.71
N LEU A 48 -1.12 2.15 2.02
CA LEU A 48 -0.46 1.22 2.94
C LEU A 48 -1.26 -0.09 3.07
N ASN A 49 -2.59 0.00 3.15
CA ASN A 49 -3.47 -1.17 3.15
C ASN A 49 -3.26 -2.00 1.87
N ALA A 50 -3.19 -1.35 0.71
CA ALA A 50 -2.93 -2.04 -0.56
C ALA A 50 -1.54 -2.70 -0.59
N GLU A 51 -0.49 -2.02 -0.12
CA GLU A 51 0.88 -2.59 -0.03
C GLU A 51 0.94 -3.80 0.91
N HIS A 52 0.18 -3.80 2.00
CA HIS A 52 0.13 -4.88 2.98
C HIS A 52 -0.89 -5.98 2.65
N GLY A 53 -1.64 -5.87 1.55
CA GLY A 53 -2.70 -6.82 1.22
C GLY A 53 -3.91 -6.78 2.16
N ASP A 54 -4.12 -5.68 2.89
CA ASP A 54 -5.32 -5.39 3.69
C ASP A 54 -6.40 -4.73 2.81
N VAL A 55 -6.64 -5.35 1.66
CA VAL A 55 -7.63 -4.99 0.64
C VAL A 55 -8.26 -6.27 0.11
N ASP A 56 -9.44 -6.16 -0.49
CA ASP A 56 -10.08 -7.30 -1.14
C ASP A 56 -9.17 -7.88 -2.24
N ALA A 57 -9.17 -9.21 -2.38
CA ALA A 57 -8.42 -9.87 -3.42
C ALA A 57 -8.89 -9.39 -4.80
N ALA A 58 -7.96 -9.07 -5.69
CA ALA A 58 -8.28 -8.73 -7.07
C ALA A 58 -9.03 -9.89 -7.76
N ASP A 59 -10.00 -9.56 -8.61
CA ASP A 59 -10.84 -10.53 -9.34
C ASP A 59 -10.03 -11.49 -10.24
N ASP A 60 -8.79 -11.12 -10.57
CA ASP A 60 -7.87 -11.95 -11.35
C ASP A 60 -7.27 -13.13 -10.56
N GLY A 61 -7.48 -13.17 -9.24
CA GLY A 61 -7.01 -14.22 -8.35
C GLY A 61 -5.50 -14.21 -8.07
N LEU A 62 -4.75 -13.26 -8.63
CA LEU A 62 -3.29 -13.19 -8.47
C LEU A 62 -2.87 -12.59 -7.13
N ALA A 63 -3.78 -11.93 -6.41
CA ALA A 63 -3.56 -11.44 -5.05
C ALA A 63 -3.84 -12.51 -3.97
N ASP A 64 -4.52 -13.61 -4.31
CA ASP A 64 -4.86 -14.71 -3.39
C ASP A 64 -3.79 -15.83 -3.38
N VAL A 65 -2.52 -15.46 -3.28
CA VAL A 65 -1.39 -16.42 -3.37
C VAL A 65 -1.07 -17.06 -2.01
N SER A 66 -1.58 -16.50 -0.91
CA SER A 66 -1.43 -17.15 0.39
C SER A 66 -2.39 -18.34 0.46
N ILE A 67 -1.89 -19.53 0.09
CA ILE A 67 -2.64 -20.80 0.06
C ILE A 67 -3.48 -21.03 1.33
N MET A 68 -3.03 -20.51 2.49
CA MET A 68 -3.76 -20.66 3.75
C MET A 68 -5.03 -19.81 3.85
N MET A 69 -5.06 -18.56 3.36
CA MET A 69 -6.27 -17.75 3.40
C MET A 69 -7.29 -18.22 2.35
N HIS A 70 -6.84 -18.59 1.15
CA HIS A 70 -7.69 -19.23 0.13
C HIS A 70 -8.39 -20.48 0.66
N GLN A 71 -7.65 -21.41 1.28
CA GLN A 71 -8.20 -22.64 1.85
C GLN A 71 -9.15 -22.36 3.02
N ALA A 72 -8.82 -21.38 3.88
CA ALA A 72 -9.68 -21.00 4.99
C ALA A 72 -11.03 -20.43 4.52
N MET A 73 -11.01 -19.53 3.52
CA MET A 73 -12.22 -18.94 2.97
C MET A 73 -13.04 -19.94 2.14
N PHE A 74 -12.38 -20.83 1.40
CA PHE A 74 -13.04 -21.94 0.71
C PHE A 74 -13.77 -22.85 1.72
N MET A 75 -13.08 -23.23 2.82
CA MET A 75 -13.66 -24.04 3.89
C MET A 75 -14.84 -23.34 4.57
N ALA A 76 -14.71 -22.05 4.90
CA ALA A 76 -15.79 -21.26 5.49
C ALA A 76 -17.04 -21.25 4.59
N SER A 77 -16.87 -20.96 3.29
CA SER A 77 -17.99 -20.97 2.34
C SER A 77 -18.65 -22.34 2.17
N ALA A 78 -17.87 -23.42 2.26
CA ALA A 78 -18.37 -24.79 2.19
C ALA A 78 -19.17 -25.16 3.44
N VAL A 79 -18.73 -24.71 4.62
CA VAL A 79 -19.45 -24.88 5.89
C VAL A 79 -20.77 -24.11 5.88
N ASP A 80 -20.76 -22.85 5.45
CA ASP A 80 -21.98 -22.03 5.38
C ASP A 80 -23.04 -22.69 4.48
N LYS A 81 -22.65 -23.14 3.28
CA LYS A 81 -23.54 -23.87 2.36
C LYS A 81 -24.04 -25.19 2.92
N ALA A 82 -23.25 -25.87 3.75
CA ALA A 82 -23.66 -27.10 4.40
C ALA A 82 -24.66 -26.84 5.54
N ALA A 83 -24.56 -25.70 6.22
CA ALA A 83 -25.44 -25.27 7.30
C ALA A 83 -26.79 -24.71 6.81
N GLU A 84 -26.88 -24.27 5.55
CA GLU A 84 -28.12 -23.82 4.91
C GLU A 84 -29.08 -24.97 4.51
N LYS A 85 -28.68 -26.24 4.68
CA LYS A 85 -29.52 -27.43 4.46
C LYS A 85 -30.08 -28.00 5.75
#